data_AF-A0A812QCQ6-F1
#
_entry.id   AF-A0A812QCQ6-F1
#
_cell.length_a   1.000
_cell.length_b   1.000
_cell.length_c   1.000
_cell.angle_alpha   90.00
_cell.angle_beta   90.00
_cell.angle_gamma   90.00
#
_symmetry.space_group_name_H-M   'P 1'
#
loop_
_entity.id
_entity.type
_entity.pdbx_description
1 polymer ?
#
loop_
_entity_poly.entity_id
_entity_poly.type
_entity_poly.pdbx_seq_one_letter_code
_entity_poly.pdbx_strand_id
1 'polypeptide(L)'
;MLLIRAHLASVGLPILGDDVYGQPELYTFCPRLFLHCRRLELLALNGQELSLEAPLPADLHDVLDSLVFPGRRGLPCTLSAVAVSEAKTIAAWFPSLINCATVDWYDPWPEDALISVAERYYVQAPKELELDASIAALSKISCVIHASASEAADKFFDELRRKTYMTPTSYLELIKLFTDLLGMKKGELDTKLNRYRVGAQRLKETESVVDKLKVDLTKMQPVIEQGKKDTEKLIVQVDKEEAVAKEAQAACEVDEKEAGEAAATANAIKTECQRELDEALPEYYDAIKALDSLDKKDIQEVKSFAKPPALVEVVLSAVCLLMNKKETWDEAEGPPSSL
;
A
#
# COMPACT_ATOMS: atom_id res chain seq x y z
N MET A 1 -44.37 11.27 -25.14
CA MET A 1 -45.46 11.35 -24.13
C MET A 1 -45.10 12.22 -22.91
N LEU A 2 -43.83 12.32 -22.48
CA LEU A 2 -43.43 13.15 -21.34
C LEU A 2 -43.31 14.67 -21.62
N LEU A 3 -42.99 15.06 -22.85
CA LEU A 3 -42.73 16.47 -23.22
C LEU A 3 -43.96 17.38 -23.06
N ILE A 4 -45.14 16.88 -23.44
CA ILE A 4 -46.39 17.65 -23.41
C ILE A 4 -46.86 17.89 -21.97
N ARG A 5 -46.64 16.92 -21.07
CA ARG A 5 -47.02 17.01 -19.65
C ARG A 5 -46.22 18.08 -18.89
N ALA A 6 -44.90 18.12 -19.11
CA ALA A 6 -44.02 19.11 -18.49
C ALA A 6 -44.35 20.55 -18.93
N HIS A 7 -44.74 20.74 -20.20
CA HIS A 7 -45.04 22.07 -20.72
C HIS A 7 -46.39 22.61 -20.18
N LEU A 8 -47.41 21.76 -20.07
CA LEU A 8 -48.71 22.17 -19.49
C LEU A 8 -48.60 22.58 -18.02
N ALA A 9 -47.76 21.89 -17.25
CA ALA A 9 -47.41 22.31 -15.89
C ALA A 9 -46.70 23.68 -15.87
N SER A 10 -45.77 23.94 -16.81
CA SER A 10 -45.04 25.22 -16.90
C SER A 10 -45.92 26.41 -17.29
N VAL A 11 -47.03 26.18 -17.99
CA VAL A 11 -47.98 27.22 -18.43
C VAL A 11 -49.13 27.42 -17.40
N GLY A 12 -49.11 26.65 -16.30
CA GLY A 12 -50.07 26.80 -15.19
C GLY A 12 -51.46 26.23 -15.50
N LEU A 13 -51.56 25.29 -16.44
CA LEU A 13 -52.84 24.65 -16.80
C LEU A 13 -53.02 23.34 -16.00
N PRO A 14 -54.19 23.12 -15.37
CA PRO A 14 -54.44 21.93 -14.58
C PRO A 14 -54.58 20.68 -15.47
N ILE A 15 -53.82 19.64 -15.16
CA ILE A 15 -53.91 18.33 -15.83
C ILE A 15 -54.80 17.42 -14.97
N LEU A 16 -56.08 17.31 -15.30
CA LEU A 16 -57.03 16.52 -14.52
C LEU A 16 -56.64 15.03 -14.49
N GLY A 17 -56.37 14.47 -13.31
CA GLY A 17 -56.05 13.05 -13.12
C GLY A 17 -54.59 12.63 -13.36
N ASP A 18 -53.64 13.56 -13.38
CA ASP A 18 -52.19 13.25 -13.38
C ASP A 18 -51.61 13.43 -11.97
N ASP A 19 -51.25 12.34 -11.30
CA ASP A 19 -50.72 12.33 -9.93
C ASP A 19 -49.28 12.87 -9.82
N VAL A 20 -48.57 13.05 -10.93
CA VAL A 20 -47.15 13.43 -10.96
C VAL A 20 -46.98 14.93 -11.15
N TYR A 21 -47.82 15.56 -11.98
CA TYR A 21 -47.73 16.99 -12.31
C TYR A 21 -49.01 17.80 -12.01
N GLY A 22 -50.12 17.13 -11.68
CA GLY A 22 -51.37 17.79 -11.31
C GLY A 22 -51.33 18.36 -9.88
N GLN A 23 -52.11 19.41 -9.62
CA GLN A 23 -52.26 19.96 -8.27
C GLN A 23 -53.41 19.22 -7.56
N PRO A 24 -53.15 18.40 -6.53
CA PRO A 24 -54.19 17.60 -5.86
C PRO A 24 -55.34 18.45 -5.30
N GLU A 25 -55.03 19.68 -4.90
CA GLU A 25 -55.95 20.66 -4.33
C GLU A 25 -57.02 21.12 -5.34
N LEU A 26 -56.71 21.12 -6.63
CA LEU A 26 -57.64 21.51 -7.71
C LEU A 26 -58.65 20.41 -8.06
N TYR A 27 -58.49 19.18 -7.56
CA TYR A 27 -59.39 18.04 -7.83
C TYR A 27 -60.39 17.78 -6.71
N THR A 28 -60.52 18.69 -5.74
CA THR A 28 -61.45 18.56 -4.59
C THR A 28 -62.91 18.40 -4.99
N PHE A 29 -63.30 18.87 -6.18
CA PHE A 29 -64.66 18.74 -6.71
C PHE A 29 -64.93 17.40 -7.42
N CYS A 30 -63.91 16.59 -7.71
CA CYS A 30 -64.05 15.33 -8.45
C CYS A 30 -63.30 14.21 -7.70
N PRO A 31 -63.97 13.46 -6.82
CA PRO A 31 -63.31 12.52 -5.90
C PRO A 31 -62.72 11.28 -6.58
N ARG A 32 -63.13 10.99 -7.82
CA ARG A 32 -62.63 9.87 -8.64
C ARG A 32 -62.96 10.09 -10.11
N LEU A 33 -62.29 9.36 -11.00
CA LEU A 33 -62.65 9.30 -12.41
C LEU A 33 -63.98 8.55 -12.58
N PHE A 34 -65.01 9.20 -13.13
CA PHE A 34 -66.32 8.59 -13.37
C PHE A 34 -66.39 8.00 -14.78
N LEU A 35 -66.43 6.67 -14.89
CA LEU A 35 -66.75 5.96 -16.12
C LEU A 35 -68.19 5.45 -16.04
N HIS A 36 -69.17 6.28 -16.44
CA HIS A 36 -70.59 5.91 -16.43
C HIS A 36 -71.15 5.81 -17.85
N CYS A 37 -71.74 4.66 -18.18
CA CYS A 37 -72.48 4.46 -19.42
C CYS A 37 -73.98 4.60 -19.11
N ARG A 38 -74.57 5.74 -19.46
CA ARG A 38 -75.98 6.05 -19.17
C ARG A 38 -76.94 5.16 -19.97
N ARG A 39 -76.63 4.87 -21.22
CA ARG A 39 -77.46 4.08 -22.11
C ARG A 39 -76.59 3.18 -22.97
N LEU A 40 -76.96 1.91 -23.04
CA LEU A 40 -76.28 0.88 -23.80
C LEU A 40 -77.33 0.18 -24.67
N GLU A 41 -77.16 0.24 -25.99
CA GLU A 41 -78.02 -0.44 -26.95
C GLU A 41 -77.26 -1.61 -27.57
N LEU A 42 -77.78 -2.81 -27.43
CA LEU A 42 -77.18 -4.04 -27.92
C LEU A 42 -78.22 -4.88 -28.64
N LEU A 43 -77.81 -5.57 -29.70
CA LEU A 43 -78.64 -6.59 -30.35
C LEU A 43 -78.46 -7.91 -29.61
N ALA A 44 -79.54 -8.43 -29.02
CA ALA A 44 -79.53 -9.73 -28.37
C ALA A 44 -79.39 -10.86 -29.41
N LEU A 45 -78.92 -12.04 -28.98
CA LEU A 45 -78.66 -13.20 -29.84
C LEU A 45 -79.91 -13.73 -30.58
N ASN A 46 -81.10 -13.29 -30.18
CA ASN A 46 -82.39 -13.59 -30.81
C ASN A 46 -82.85 -12.51 -31.82
N GLY A 47 -82.04 -11.49 -32.10
CA GLY A 47 -82.34 -10.42 -33.06
C GLY A 47 -83.20 -9.28 -32.51
N GLN A 48 -83.49 -9.23 -31.21
CA GLN A 48 -84.16 -8.09 -30.59
C GLN A 48 -83.17 -7.04 -30.09
N GLU A 49 -83.48 -5.76 -30.31
CA GLU A 49 -82.73 -4.64 -29.74
C GLU A 49 -83.01 -4.50 -28.24
N LEU A 50 -81.94 -4.47 -27.46
CA LEU A 50 -81.93 -4.45 -26.02
C LEU A 50 -81.27 -3.14 -25.58
N SER A 51 -82.10 -2.21 -25.13
CA SER A 51 -81.66 -0.91 -24.59
C SER A 51 -81.66 -0.98 -23.07
N LEU A 52 -80.48 -0.87 -22.47
CA LEU A 52 -80.27 -0.77 -21.03
C LEU A 52 -79.94 0.67 -20.68
N GLU A 53 -80.76 1.30 -19.85
CA GLU A 53 -80.51 2.66 -19.35
C GLU A 53 -80.26 2.59 -17.84
N ALA A 54 -79.09 3.08 -17.42
CA ALA A 54 -78.68 3.13 -16.04
C ALA A 54 -78.76 4.58 -15.53
N PRO A 55 -79.51 4.85 -14.44
CA PRO A 55 -79.57 6.18 -13.87
C PRO A 55 -78.18 6.63 -13.44
N LEU A 56 -77.89 7.90 -13.63
CA LEU A 56 -76.64 8.53 -13.24
C LEU A 56 -76.48 8.41 -11.70
N PRO A 57 -75.33 7.93 -11.19
CA PRO A 57 -75.04 7.89 -9.76
C PRO A 57 -75.21 9.26 -9.09
N ALA A 58 -75.66 9.27 -7.83
CA ALA A 58 -75.95 10.52 -7.10
C ALA A 58 -74.70 11.40 -6.92
N ASP A 59 -73.57 10.76 -6.64
CA ASP A 59 -72.25 11.39 -6.56
C ASP A 59 -71.80 12.02 -7.90
N LEU A 60 -72.21 11.45 -9.04
CA LEU A 60 -71.93 12.05 -10.35
C LEU A 60 -72.87 13.23 -10.64
N HIS A 61 -74.12 13.21 -10.17
CA HIS A 61 -75.02 14.35 -10.28
C HIS A 61 -74.51 15.55 -9.47
N ASP A 62 -74.08 15.33 -8.24
CA ASP A 62 -73.55 16.39 -7.38
C ASP A 62 -72.32 17.09 -8.03
N VAL A 63 -71.46 16.29 -8.66
CA VAL A 63 -70.29 16.81 -9.40
C VAL A 63 -70.74 17.57 -10.66
N LEU A 64 -71.70 17.04 -11.43
CA LEU A 64 -72.20 17.70 -12.64
C LEU A 64 -72.94 19.01 -12.31
N ASP A 65 -73.73 19.04 -11.24
CA ASP A 65 -74.43 20.24 -10.77
C ASP A 65 -73.44 21.29 -10.23
N SER A 66 -72.34 20.85 -9.61
CA SER A 66 -71.24 21.74 -9.19
C SER A 66 -70.46 22.35 -10.36
N LEU A 67 -70.54 21.76 -11.56
CA LEU A 67 -69.88 22.25 -12.77
C LEU A 67 -70.72 23.29 -13.53
N VAL A 68 -72.04 23.38 -13.28
CA VAL A 68 -72.93 24.37 -13.91
C VAL A 68 -72.84 25.70 -13.15
N PHE A 69 -71.78 26.46 -13.41
CA PHE A 69 -71.66 27.82 -12.89
C PHE A 69 -72.41 28.82 -13.78
N PRO A 70 -73.36 29.63 -13.26
CA PRO A 70 -73.86 30.79 -13.98
C PRO A 70 -72.76 31.86 -14.02
N GLY A 71 -72.01 31.93 -15.12
CA GLY A 71 -71.16 33.09 -15.44
C GLY A 71 -69.65 32.97 -15.20
N ARG A 72 -69.09 31.82 -14.79
CA ARG A 72 -67.63 31.59 -14.86
C ARG A 72 -67.30 30.74 -16.07
N ARG A 73 -66.57 31.34 -17.03
CA ARG A 73 -65.87 30.60 -18.10
C ARG A 73 -64.94 29.57 -17.43
N GLY A 74 -65.14 28.30 -17.81
CA GLY A 74 -64.65 27.12 -17.10
C GLY A 74 -63.13 27.04 -16.91
N LEU A 75 -62.72 26.16 -16.00
CA LEU A 75 -61.33 25.75 -15.83
C LEU A 75 -60.79 25.23 -17.17
N PRO A 76 -59.65 25.75 -17.66
CA PRO A 76 -59.08 25.30 -18.92
C PRO A 76 -58.51 23.88 -18.75
N CYS A 77 -59.25 22.88 -19.23
CA CYS A 77 -58.79 21.49 -19.32
C CYS A 77 -58.16 21.27 -20.70
N THR A 78 -56.90 20.80 -20.75
CA THR A 78 -56.21 20.52 -22.02
C THR A 78 -56.02 19.02 -22.21
N LEU A 79 -56.57 18.48 -23.31
CA LEU A 79 -56.34 17.11 -23.74
C LEU A 79 -55.09 17.06 -24.61
N SER A 80 -54.10 16.24 -24.25
CA SER A 80 -52.91 16.02 -25.06
C SER A 80 -52.99 14.67 -25.76
N ALA A 81 -53.29 14.68 -27.06
CA ALA A 81 -53.24 13.51 -27.92
C ALA A 81 -52.03 13.63 -28.86
N VAL A 82 -51.14 12.64 -28.82
CA VAL A 82 -50.12 12.48 -29.86
C VAL A 82 -50.84 12.03 -31.13
N ALA A 83 -50.48 12.60 -32.28
CA ALA A 83 -51.01 12.26 -33.59
C ALA A 83 -50.81 10.77 -33.92
N VAL A 84 -51.66 9.93 -33.36
CA VAL A 84 -51.90 8.56 -33.80
C VAL A 84 -53.04 8.64 -34.80
N SER A 85 -53.05 7.77 -35.80
CA SER A 85 -54.14 7.58 -36.78
C SER A 85 -55.55 7.57 -36.17
N GLU A 86 -55.67 7.31 -34.87
CA GLU A 86 -56.90 7.26 -34.08
C GLU A 86 -57.42 8.62 -33.61
N ALA A 87 -56.63 9.70 -33.63
CA ALA A 87 -57.07 11.02 -33.18
C ALA A 87 -58.25 11.56 -34.02
N LYS A 88 -58.26 11.25 -35.33
CA LYS A 88 -59.39 11.55 -36.22
C LYS A 88 -60.64 10.75 -35.84
N THR A 89 -60.49 9.50 -35.46
CA THR A 89 -61.58 8.62 -35.03
C THR A 89 -62.19 9.10 -33.72
N ILE A 90 -61.36 9.47 -32.74
CA ILE A 90 -61.79 10.02 -31.45
C ILE A 90 -62.50 11.35 -31.65
N ALA A 91 -61.96 12.23 -32.50
CA ALA A 91 -62.60 13.49 -32.86
C ALA A 91 -63.97 13.31 -33.54
N ALA A 92 -64.15 12.25 -34.33
CA ALA A 92 -65.43 11.91 -34.95
C ALA A 92 -66.44 11.36 -33.92
N TRP A 93 -65.99 10.59 -32.93
CA TRP A 93 -66.84 10.07 -31.85
C TRP A 93 -67.21 11.14 -30.81
N PHE A 94 -66.39 12.17 -30.63
CA PHE A 94 -66.59 13.23 -29.64
C PHE A 94 -66.46 14.64 -30.26
N PRO A 95 -67.49 15.15 -30.98
CA PRO A 95 -67.46 16.46 -31.63
C PRO A 95 -67.24 17.64 -30.67
N SER A 96 -67.57 17.48 -29.39
CA SER A 96 -67.31 18.47 -28.35
C SER A 96 -65.82 18.73 -28.13
N LEU A 97 -64.94 17.76 -28.42
CA LEU A 97 -63.48 17.96 -28.32
C LEU A 97 -62.96 18.97 -29.34
N ILE A 98 -63.53 19.03 -30.55
CA ILE A 98 -63.13 20.02 -31.55
C ILE A 98 -63.85 21.35 -31.31
N ASN A 99 -65.13 21.32 -30.94
CA ASN A 99 -65.94 22.52 -30.81
C ASN A 99 -65.66 23.32 -29.53
N CYS A 100 -65.18 22.67 -28.47
CA CYS A 100 -64.95 23.28 -27.17
C CYS A 100 -63.47 23.33 -26.76
N ALA A 101 -62.54 22.85 -27.59
CA ALA A 101 -61.10 22.96 -27.34
C ALA A 101 -60.39 23.76 -28.44
N THR A 102 -59.32 24.43 -28.06
CA THR A 102 -58.39 25.04 -29.01
C THR A 102 -57.37 23.99 -29.43
N VAL A 103 -57.28 23.72 -30.73
CA VAL A 103 -56.29 22.77 -31.27
C VAL A 103 -54.97 23.50 -31.48
N ASP A 104 -53.92 22.99 -30.84
CA ASP A 104 -52.54 23.44 -31.03
C ASP A 104 -51.76 22.37 -31.82
N TRP A 105 -51.13 22.77 -32.91
CA TRP A 105 -50.44 21.88 -33.83
C TRP A 105 -48.92 21.96 -33.58
N TYR A 106 -48.30 20.79 -33.41
CA TYR A 106 -46.86 20.69 -33.19
C TYR A 106 -46.19 20.14 -34.44
N ASP A 107 -45.41 20.99 -35.10
CA ASP A 107 -44.56 20.61 -36.21
C ASP A 107 -43.23 20.01 -35.70
N PRO A 108 -42.54 19.22 -36.54
CA PRO A 108 -41.15 18.86 -36.31
C PRO A 108 -40.30 20.11 -36.06
N TRP A 109 -39.28 19.99 -35.22
CA TRP A 109 -38.41 21.13 -34.92
C TRP A 109 -37.70 21.62 -36.18
N PRO A 110 -37.76 22.93 -36.49
CA PRO A 110 -37.02 23.50 -37.61
C PRO A 110 -35.51 23.47 -37.32
N GLU A 111 -34.71 23.63 -38.37
CA GLU A 111 -33.25 23.59 -38.30
C GLU A 111 -32.68 24.58 -37.27
N ASP A 112 -33.21 25.81 -37.27
CA ASP A 112 -32.81 26.86 -36.32
C ASP A 112 -33.07 26.48 -34.86
N ALA A 113 -34.17 25.77 -34.59
CA ALA A 113 -34.50 25.30 -33.25
C ALA A 113 -33.55 24.17 -32.82
N LEU A 114 -33.24 23.23 -33.72
CA LEU A 114 -32.29 22.15 -33.46
C LEU A 114 -30.89 22.69 -33.14
N ILE A 115 -30.43 23.69 -33.90
CA ILE A 115 -29.16 24.35 -33.66
C ILE A 115 -29.16 25.06 -32.30
N SER A 116 -30.19 25.87 -32.01
CA SER A 116 -30.25 26.61 -30.74
C SER A 116 -30.30 25.68 -29.52
N VAL A 117 -31.04 24.56 -29.61
CA VAL A 117 -31.10 23.57 -28.53
C VAL A 117 -29.74 22.90 -28.33
N ALA A 118 -29.05 22.51 -29.41
CA ALA A 118 -27.73 21.92 -29.33
C ALA A 118 -26.69 22.89 -28.75
N GLU A 119 -26.70 24.16 -29.16
CA GLU A 119 -25.80 25.18 -28.60
C GLU A 119 -25.97 25.30 -27.09
N ARG A 120 -27.21 25.41 -26.60
CA ARG A 120 -27.47 25.48 -25.16
C ARG A 120 -26.99 24.23 -24.42
N TYR A 121 -27.16 23.06 -25.02
CA TYR A 121 -26.75 21.80 -24.41
C TYR A 121 -25.21 21.67 -24.35
N TYR A 122 -24.51 22.02 -25.43
CA TYR A 122 -23.05 21.99 -25.48
C TYR A 122 -22.41 23.06 -24.58
N VAL A 123 -23.03 24.22 -24.40
CA VAL A 123 -22.58 25.24 -23.44
C VAL A 123 -22.69 24.76 -21.99
N GLN A 124 -23.68 23.90 -21.69
CA GLN A 124 -23.84 23.29 -20.37
C GLN A 124 -22.91 22.08 -20.13
N ALA A 125 -22.22 21.60 -21.18
CA ALA A 125 -21.33 20.47 -21.06
C ALA A 125 -20.13 20.79 -20.14
N PRO A 126 -19.52 19.78 -19.49
CA PRO A 126 -18.34 19.97 -18.65
C PRO A 126 -17.20 20.70 -19.39
N LYS A 127 -16.62 21.72 -18.76
CA LYS A 127 -15.60 22.59 -19.39
C LYS A 127 -14.31 21.84 -19.75
N GLU A 128 -14.05 20.70 -19.11
CA GLU A 128 -12.92 19.81 -19.40
C GLU A 128 -12.93 19.30 -20.86
N LEU A 129 -14.09 19.35 -21.52
CA LEU A 129 -14.25 18.93 -22.91
C LEU A 129 -13.74 19.99 -23.90
N GLU A 130 -13.46 21.23 -23.47
CA GLU A 130 -12.87 22.30 -24.30
C GLU A 130 -13.63 22.50 -25.64
N LEU A 131 -14.96 22.47 -25.57
CA LEU A 131 -15.83 22.51 -26.75
C LEU A 131 -16.03 23.92 -27.30
N ASP A 132 -15.66 24.97 -26.57
CA ASP A 132 -16.04 26.38 -26.80
C ASP A 132 -15.85 26.85 -28.25
N ALA A 133 -14.71 26.54 -28.88
CA ALA A 133 -14.43 26.94 -30.27
C ALA A 133 -15.23 26.15 -31.31
N SER A 134 -15.72 24.96 -30.96
CA SER A 134 -16.37 24.02 -31.87
C SER A 134 -17.89 23.94 -31.68
N ILE A 135 -18.47 24.63 -30.69
CA ILE A 135 -19.91 24.54 -30.37
C ILE A 135 -20.78 24.81 -31.59
N ALA A 136 -20.55 25.92 -32.31
CA ALA A 136 -21.36 26.29 -33.47
C ALA A 136 -21.26 25.26 -34.62
N ALA A 137 -20.09 24.65 -34.82
CA ALA A 137 -19.91 23.61 -35.83
C ALA A 137 -20.58 22.30 -35.42
N LEU A 138 -20.44 21.90 -34.14
CA LEU A 138 -21.05 20.70 -33.59
C LEU A 138 -22.57 20.78 -33.60
N SER A 139 -23.16 21.92 -33.24
CA SER A 139 -24.61 22.13 -33.30
C SER A 139 -25.16 21.94 -34.71
N LYS A 140 -24.47 22.47 -35.73
CA LYS A 140 -24.84 22.26 -37.15
C LYS A 140 -24.72 20.80 -37.56
N ILE A 141 -23.64 20.12 -37.19
CA ILE A 141 -23.42 18.70 -37.51
C ILE A 141 -24.50 17.84 -36.85
N SER A 142 -24.80 18.05 -35.58
CA SER A 142 -25.85 17.32 -34.86
C SER A 142 -27.21 17.49 -35.52
N CYS A 143 -27.52 18.71 -35.99
CA CYS A 143 -28.73 18.97 -36.76
C CYS A 143 -28.78 18.17 -38.07
N VAL A 144 -27.70 18.17 -38.85
CA VAL A 144 -27.59 17.40 -40.10
C VAL A 144 -27.73 15.90 -39.84
N ILE A 145 -27.13 15.37 -38.77
CA ILE A 145 -27.27 13.96 -38.39
C ILE A 145 -28.74 13.63 -38.12
N HIS A 146 -29.44 14.46 -37.34
CA HIS A 146 -30.86 14.25 -37.04
C HIS A 146 -31.76 14.31 -38.28
N ALA A 147 -31.51 15.29 -39.17
CA ALA A 147 -32.22 15.41 -40.44
C ALA A 147 -31.99 14.19 -41.33
N SER A 148 -30.73 13.75 -41.49
CA SER A 148 -30.39 12.57 -42.29
C SER A 148 -31.00 11.28 -41.75
N ALA A 149 -31.09 11.12 -40.43
CA ALA A 149 -31.74 9.98 -39.78
C ALA A 149 -33.26 10.00 -40.02
N SER A 150 -33.86 11.20 -40.09
CA SER A 150 -35.29 11.37 -40.40
C SER A 150 -35.60 11.00 -41.85
N GLU A 151 -34.78 11.45 -42.81
CA GLU A 151 -34.88 11.04 -44.21
C GLU A 151 -34.68 9.53 -44.39
N ALA A 152 -33.74 8.94 -43.65
CA ALA A 152 -33.50 7.50 -43.67
C ALA A 152 -34.68 6.71 -43.11
N ALA A 153 -35.34 7.22 -42.06
CA ALA A 153 -36.53 6.62 -41.48
C ALA A 153 -37.72 6.60 -42.48
N ASP A 154 -37.86 7.65 -43.29
CA ASP A 154 -38.90 7.70 -44.32
C ASP A 154 -38.60 6.75 -45.48
N LYS A 155 -37.35 6.70 -45.97
CA LYS A 155 -36.92 5.69 -46.96
C LYS A 155 -37.15 4.26 -46.46
N PHE A 156 -36.83 4.01 -45.20
CA PHE A 156 -37.04 2.71 -44.56
C PHE A 156 -38.53 2.33 -44.51
N PHE A 157 -39.41 3.29 -44.27
CA PHE A 157 -40.85 3.07 -44.33
C PHE A 157 -41.33 2.78 -45.76
N ASP A 158 -40.80 3.47 -46.76
CA ASP A 158 -41.18 3.25 -48.16
C ASP A 158 -40.78 1.86 -48.66
N GLU A 159 -39.60 1.37 -48.28
CA GLU A 159 -39.07 0.08 -48.71
C GLU A 159 -39.68 -1.10 -47.93
N LEU A 160 -39.72 -1.01 -46.60
CA LEU A 160 -40.03 -2.15 -45.73
C LEU A 160 -41.39 -2.05 -45.04
N ARG A 161 -42.11 -0.92 -45.23
CA ARG A 161 -43.39 -0.62 -44.56
C ARG A 161 -43.32 -0.72 -43.03
N ARG A 162 -42.13 -0.53 -42.45
CA ARG A 162 -41.88 -0.48 -41.01
C ARG A 162 -41.63 0.96 -40.60
N LYS A 163 -42.47 1.53 -39.73
CA LYS A 163 -42.34 2.92 -39.30
C LYS A 163 -41.39 3.02 -38.11
N THR A 164 -40.38 3.86 -38.24
CA THR A 164 -39.50 4.31 -37.15
C THR A 164 -39.73 5.80 -36.93
N TYR A 165 -39.73 6.25 -35.68
CA TYR A 165 -40.01 7.64 -35.33
C TYR A 165 -38.74 8.34 -34.87
N MET A 166 -38.38 9.43 -35.55
CA MET A 166 -37.38 10.37 -35.07
C MET A 166 -38.07 11.39 -34.18
N THR A 167 -37.69 11.44 -32.91
CA THR A 167 -38.31 12.34 -31.91
C THR A 167 -37.31 13.35 -31.39
N PRO A 168 -37.76 14.51 -30.88
CA PRO A 168 -36.87 15.45 -30.20
C PRO A 168 -36.11 14.83 -29.03
N THR A 169 -36.66 13.82 -28.36
CA THR A 169 -35.95 13.06 -27.31
C THR A 169 -34.75 12.32 -27.87
N SER A 170 -34.89 11.67 -29.03
CA SER A 170 -33.77 11.01 -29.72
C SER A 170 -32.66 12.00 -30.13
N TYR A 171 -33.01 13.25 -30.44
CA TYR A 171 -32.03 14.31 -30.70
C TYR A 171 -31.25 14.70 -29.44
N LEU A 172 -31.92 14.87 -28.31
CA LEU A 172 -31.25 15.17 -27.04
C LEU A 172 -30.37 14.01 -26.58
N GLU A 173 -30.81 12.77 -26.80
CA GLU A 173 -30.02 11.56 -26.54
C GLU A 173 -28.77 11.49 -27.41
N LEU A 174 -28.85 11.87 -28.70
CA LEU A 174 -27.68 11.96 -29.58
C LEU A 174 -26.62 12.92 -29.02
N ILE A 175 -27.04 14.11 -28.60
CA ILE A 175 -26.12 15.13 -28.05
C ILE A 175 -25.50 14.65 -26.74
N LYS A 176 -26.32 14.05 -25.86
CA LYS A 176 -25.86 13.48 -24.60
C LYS A 176 -24.85 12.36 -24.83
N LEU A 177 -25.18 11.40 -25.69
CA LEU A 177 -24.31 10.28 -26.04
C LEU A 177 -22.97 10.75 -26.58
N PHE A 178 -22.97 11.76 -27.46
CA PHE A 178 -21.74 12.35 -27.97
C PHE A 178 -20.89 12.96 -26.86
N THR A 179 -21.52 13.71 -25.95
CA THR A 179 -20.83 14.36 -24.82
C THR A 179 -20.21 13.33 -23.88
N ASP A 180 -20.95 12.27 -23.55
CA ASP A 180 -20.49 11.16 -22.71
C ASP A 180 -19.31 10.41 -23.37
N LEU A 181 -19.45 10.08 -24.66
CA LEU A 181 -18.42 9.38 -25.43
C LEU A 181 -17.14 10.21 -25.55
N LEU A 182 -17.27 11.52 -25.76
CA LEU A 182 -16.12 12.43 -25.84
C LEU A 182 -15.38 12.48 -24.49
N GLY A 183 -16.11 12.53 -23.38
CA GLY A 183 -15.54 12.47 -22.04
C GLY A 183 -14.75 11.18 -21.80
N MET A 184 -15.34 10.03 -22.16
CA MET A 184 -14.65 8.73 -22.08
C MET A 184 -13.37 8.71 -22.92
N LYS A 185 -13.42 9.21 -24.16
CA LYS A 185 -12.28 9.20 -25.07
C LYS A 185 -11.17 10.16 -24.64
N LYS A 186 -11.50 11.33 -24.10
CA LYS A 186 -10.51 12.23 -23.48
C LYS A 186 -9.85 11.57 -22.26
N GLY A 187 -10.61 10.87 -21.41
CA GLY A 187 -10.06 10.14 -20.26
C GLY A 187 -9.09 9.02 -20.65
N GLU A 188 -9.44 8.25 -21.69
CA GLU A 188 -8.53 7.24 -22.27
C GLU A 188 -7.23 7.88 -22.79
N LEU A 189 -7.33 9.03 -23.45
CA LEU A 189 -6.19 9.75 -24.00
C LEU A 189 -5.30 10.31 -22.88
N ASP A 190 -5.87 10.92 -21.85
CA ASP A 190 -5.13 11.48 -20.72
C ASP A 190 -4.37 10.39 -19.96
N THR A 191 -4.98 9.22 -19.76
CA THR A 191 -4.32 8.06 -19.16
C THR A 191 -3.08 7.64 -19.96
N LYS A 192 -3.20 7.60 -21.31
CA LYS A 192 -2.05 7.29 -22.19
C LYS A 192 -0.99 8.38 -22.13
N LEU A 193 -1.40 9.64 -22.14
CA LEU A 193 -0.48 10.79 -22.08
C LEU A 193 0.30 10.79 -20.77
N ASN A 194 -0.38 10.55 -19.63
CA ASN A 194 0.26 10.43 -18.32
C ASN A 194 1.25 9.26 -18.27
N ARG A 195 0.91 8.10 -18.85
CA ARG A 195 1.85 6.99 -18.97
C ARG A 195 3.11 7.38 -19.74
N TYR A 196 2.98 8.06 -20.89
CA TYR A 196 4.13 8.51 -21.66
C TYR A 196 4.95 9.58 -20.92
N ARG A 197 4.28 10.52 -20.25
CA ARG A 197 4.93 11.58 -19.48
C ARG A 197 5.76 11.00 -18.33
N VAL A 198 5.18 10.07 -17.56
CA VAL A 198 5.89 9.37 -16.48
C VAL A 198 7.03 8.53 -17.04
N GLY A 199 6.80 7.78 -18.12
CA GLY A 199 7.84 6.99 -18.78
C GLY A 199 9.02 7.84 -19.25
N ALA A 200 8.75 8.95 -19.93
CA ALA A 200 9.77 9.89 -20.39
C ALA A 200 10.55 10.51 -19.22
N GLN A 201 9.85 10.86 -18.14
CA GLN A 201 10.49 11.36 -16.92
C GLN A 201 11.45 10.32 -16.31
N ARG A 202 11.01 9.06 -16.18
CA ARG A 202 11.86 7.98 -15.65
C ARG A 202 13.07 7.71 -16.53
N LEU A 203 12.93 7.79 -17.85
CA LEU A 203 14.05 7.66 -18.77
C LEU A 203 15.08 8.78 -18.55
N LYS A 204 14.62 10.02 -18.42
CA LYS A 204 15.49 11.18 -18.15
C LYS A 204 16.19 11.10 -16.79
N GLU A 205 15.49 10.64 -15.76
CA GLU A 205 16.08 10.37 -14.44
C GLU A 205 17.16 9.28 -14.53
N THR A 206 16.87 8.19 -15.25
CA THR A 206 17.82 7.08 -15.44
C THR A 206 19.05 7.52 -16.25
N GLU A 207 18.86 8.32 -17.29
CA GLU A 207 19.95 8.91 -18.07
C GLU A 207 20.91 9.71 -17.18
N SER A 208 20.36 10.56 -16.30
CA SER A 208 21.18 11.30 -15.33
C SER A 208 21.94 10.40 -14.35
N VAL A 209 21.34 9.31 -13.89
CA VAL A 209 22.01 8.32 -13.03
C VAL A 209 23.13 7.61 -13.78
N VAL A 210 22.87 7.18 -15.01
CA VAL A 210 23.85 6.51 -15.86
C VAL A 210 25.05 7.42 -16.13
N ASP A 211 24.84 8.71 -16.37
CA ASP A 211 25.94 9.64 -16.59
C ASP A 211 26.80 9.85 -15.33
N LYS A 212 26.19 9.88 -14.14
CA LYS A 212 26.95 9.90 -12.88
C LYS A 212 27.78 8.62 -12.70
N LEU A 213 27.18 7.45 -12.97
CA LEU A 213 27.87 6.17 -12.86
C LEU A 213 29.05 6.05 -13.83
N LYS A 214 28.94 6.60 -15.05
CA LYS A 214 30.07 6.66 -15.99
C LYS A 214 31.23 7.48 -15.42
N VAL A 215 30.93 8.64 -14.83
CA VAL A 215 31.95 9.48 -14.19
C VAL A 215 32.61 8.74 -13.03
N ASP A 216 31.83 8.09 -12.17
CA ASP A 216 32.38 7.36 -11.02
C ASP A 216 33.22 6.16 -11.46
N LEU A 217 32.82 5.44 -12.51
CA LEU A 217 33.63 4.38 -13.13
C LEU A 217 34.99 4.90 -13.59
N THR A 218 35.02 6.04 -14.30
CA THR A 218 36.29 6.62 -14.76
C THR A 218 37.21 7.05 -13.61
N LYS A 219 36.64 7.48 -12.47
CA LYS A 219 37.40 7.82 -11.26
C LYS A 219 37.89 6.60 -10.49
N MET A 220 37.10 5.52 -10.43
CA MET A 220 37.46 4.29 -9.73
C MET A 220 38.48 3.44 -10.50
N GLN A 221 38.50 3.53 -11.83
CA GLN A 221 39.44 2.79 -12.69
C GLN A 221 40.91 2.85 -12.22
N PRO A 222 41.52 4.03 -11.99
CA PRO A 222 42.91 4.11 -11.52
C PRO A 222 43.10 3.58 -10.09
N VAL A 223 42.09 3.74 -9.21
CA VAL A 223 42.16 3.26 -7.82
C VAL A 223 42.19 1.74 -7.78
N ILE A 224 41.38 1.09 -8.62
CA ILE A 224 41.35 -0.38 -8.75
C ILE A 224 42.69 -0.88 -9.29
N GLU A 225 43.25 -0.21 -10.30
CA GLU A 225 44.55 -0.58 -10.88
C GLU A 225 45.69 -0.42 -9.86
N GLN A 226 45.66 0.65 -9.05
CA GLN A 226 46.63 0.85 -7.98
C GLN A 226 46.47 -0.21 -6.88
N GLY A 227 45.24 -0.50 -6.45
CA GLY A 227 44.94 -1.54 -5.47
C GLY A 227 45.40 -2.93 -5.93
N LYS A 228 45.25 -3.27 -7.21
CA LYS A 228 45.82 -4.50 -7.80
C LYS A 228 47.33 -4.56 -7.65
N LYS A 229 48.04 -3.49 -8.05
CA LYS A 229 49.50 -3.41 -7.93
C LYS A 229 49.97 -3.52 -6.49
N ASP A 230 49.27 -2.89 -5.56
CA ASP A 230 49.65 -2.94 -4.14
C ASP A 230 49.34 -4.31 -3.51
N THR A 231 48.27 -4.97 -3.95
CA THR A 231 47.97 -6.36 -3.57
C THR A 231 49.03 -7.33 -4.09
N GLU A 232 49.47 -7.19 -5.35
CA GLU A 232 50.57 -8.00 -5.92
C GLU A 232 51.87 -7.82 -5.13
N LYS A 233 52.22 -6.60 -4.72
CA LYS A 233 53.39 -6.35 -3.86
C LYS A 233 53.26 -6.99 -2.49
N LEU A 234 52.09 -6.89 -1.88
CA LEU A 234 51.82 -7.50 -0.56
C LEU A 234 51.95 -9.02 -0.62
N ILE A 235 51.42 -9.67 -1.66
CA ILE A 235 51.58 -11.11 -1.85
C ILE A 235 53.07 -11.50 -1.87
N VAL A 236 53.88 -10.79 -2.67
CA VAL A 236 55.33 -11.03 -2.75
C VAL A 236 56.04 -10.81 -1.41
N GLN A 237 55.59 -9.84 -0.61
CA GLN A 237 56.16 -9.58 0.71
C GLN A 237 55.78 -10.67 1.72
N VAL A 238 54.51 -11.09 1.72
CA VAL A 238 54.02 -12.19 2.57
C VAL A 238 54.77 -13.48 2.26
N ASP A 239 54.98 -13.82 0.99
CA ASP A 239 55.74 -15.02 0.60
C ASP A 239 57.18 -15.00 1.16
N LYS A 240 57.83 -13.82 1.18
CA LYS A 240 59.16 -13.65 1.76
C LYS A 240 59.14 -13.76 3.29
N GLU A 241 58.19 -13.10 3.93
CA GLU A 241 58.05 -13.13 5.40
C GLU A 241 57.67 -14.54 5.89
N GLU A 242 56.84 -15.29 5.15
CA GLU A 242 56.51 -16.68 5.45
C GLU A 242 57.73 -17.59 5.36
N ALA A 243 58.61 -17.39 4.37
CA ALA A 243 59.86 -18.14 4.26
C ALA A 243 60.78 -17.89 5.47
N VAL A 244 60.97 -16.63 5.86
CA VAL A 244 61.78 -16.26 7.03
C VAL A 244 61.14 -16.78 8.33
N ALA A 245 59.82 -16.67 8.46
CA ALA A 245 59.10 -17.17 9.63
C ALA A 245 59.20 -18.69 9.77
N LYS A 246 59.15 -19.46 8.66
CA LYS A 246 59.38 -20.91 8.68
C LYS A 246 60.80 -21.28 9.11
N GLU A 247 61.81 -20.54 8.64
CA GLU A 247 63.20 -20.75 9.07
C GLU A 247 63.36 -20.46 10.57
N ALA A 248 62.81 -19.35 11.06
CA ALA A 248 62.84 -19.00 12.47
C ALA A 248 62.07 -20.00 13.34
N GLN A 249 60.89 -20.46 12.89
CA GLN A 249 60.11 -21.49 13.58
C GLN A 249 60.89 -22.80 13.68
N ALA A 250 61.53 -23.24 12.59
CA ALA A 250 62.34 -24.45 12.60
C ALA A 250 63.54 -24.33 13.56
N ALA A 251 64.18 -23.16 13.66
CA ALA A 251 65.24 -22.91 14.63
C ALA A 251 64.71 -22.94 16.08
N CYS A 252 63.61 -22.25 16.37
CA CYS A 252 63.01 -22.26 17.70
C CYS A 252 62.55 -23.66 18.13
N GLU A 253 62.02 -24.49 17.23
CA GLU A 253 61.63 -25.87 17.54
C GLU A 253 62.84 -26.75 17.93
N VAL A 254 64.03 -26.46 17.40
CA VAL A 254 65.28 -27.13 17.81
C VAL A 254 65.71 -26.63 19.18
N ASP A 255 65.78 -25.31 19.38
CA ASP A 255 66.19 -24.70 20.64
C ASP A 255 65.24 -25.07 21.80
N GLU A 256 63.92 -25.15 21.54
CA GLU A 256 62.91 -25.54 22.52
C GLU A 256 63.08 -26.99 22.97
N LYS A 257 63.45 -27.91 22.06
CA LYS A 257 63.75 -29.30 22.41
C LYS A 257 64.99 -29.39 23.28
N GLU A 258 66.08 -28.72 22.90
CA GLU A 258 67.33 -28.73 23.66
C GLU A 258 67.14 -28.10 25.06
N ALA A 259 66.46 -26.96 25.14
CA ALA A 259 66.14 -26.31 26.40
C ALA A 259 65.20 -27.17 27.27
N GLY A 260 64.23 -27.86 26.66
CA GLY A 260 63.34 -28.79 27.35
C GLY A 260 64.07 -29.99 27.96
N GLU A 261 65.00 -30.59 27.23
CA GLU A 261 65.86 -31.69 27.72
C GLU A 261 66.79 -31.22 28.84
N ALA A 262 67.41 -30.05 28.68
CA ALA A 262 68.26 -29.44 29.71
C ALA A 262 67.45 -29.08 30.98
N ALA A 263 66.25 -28.54 30.83
CA ALA A 263 65.37 -28.24 31.95
C ALA A 263 64.88 -29.51 32.67
N ALA A 264 64.58 -30.58 31.93
CA ALA A 264 64.19 -31.87 32.51
C ALA A 264 65.33 -32.49 33.33
N THR A 265 66.56 -32.46 32.82
CA THR A 265 67.74 -32.98 33.54
C THR A 265 68.06 -32.14 34.78
N ALA A 266 68.04 -30.81 34.68
CA ALA A 266 68.25 -29.91 35.81
C ALA A 266 67.18 -30.08 36.90
N ASN A 267 65.90 -30.23 36.51
CA ASN A 267 64.83 -30.49 37.47
C ASN A 267 64.98 -31.85 38.15
N ALA A 268 65.39 -32.90 37.43
CA ALA A 268 65.65 -34.21 38.02
C ALA A 268 66.76 -34.15 39.08
N ILE A 269 67.87 -33.48 38.78
CA ILE A 269 68.98 -33.29 39.74
C ILE A 269 68.50 -32.46 40.93
N LYS A 270 67.78 -31.36 40.69
CA LYS A 270 67.24 -30.52 41.76
C LYS A 270 66.31 -31.30 42.69
N THR A 271 65.41 -32.12 42.14
CA THR A 271 64.49 -32.95 42.93
C THR A 271 65.26 -33.95 43.77
N GLU A 272 66.30 -34.58 43.24
CA GLU A 272 67.12 -35.54 43.99
C GLU A 272 67.89 -34.86 45.12
N CYS A 273 68.59 -33.75 44.84
CA CYS A 273 69.32 -33.01 45.87
C CYS A 273 68.40 -32.42 46.95
N GLN A 274 67.20 -31.95 46.58
CA GLN A 274 66.22 -31.44 47.55
C GLN A 274 65.72 -32.57 48.45
N ARG A 275 65.51 -33.78 47.91
CA ARG A 275 65.13 -34.96 48.69
C ARG A 275 66.18 -35.31 49.73
N GLU A 276 67.46 -35.34 49.34
CA GLU A 276 68.57 -35.60 50.25
C GLU A 276 68.70 -34.51 51.33
N LEU A 277 68.49 -33.24 50.95
CA LEU A 277 68.54 -32.12 51.88
C LEU A 277 67.39 -32.17 52.90
N ASP A 278 66.17 -32.46 52.44
CA ASP A 278 64.98 -32.55 53.31
C ASP A 278 65.08 -33.75 54.29
N GLU A 279 65.83 -34.80 53.93
CA GLU A 279 66.14 -35.93 54.83
C GLU A 279 67.18 -35.56 55.89
N ALA A 280 68.20 -34.77 55.53
CA ALA A 280 69.28 -34.38 56.44
C ALA A 280 68.91 -33.22 57.40
N LEU A 281 68.04 -32.30 56.98
CA LEU A 281 67.68 -31.11 57.77
C LEU A 281 67.04 -31.41 59.14
N PRO A 282 66.11 -32.39 59.29
CA PRO A 282 65.54 -32.74 60.58
C PRO A 282 66.59 -33.21 61.59
N GLU A 283 67.51 -34.10 61.18
CA GLU A 283 68.59 -34.59 62.04
C GLU A 283 69.53 -33.46 62.45
N TYR A 284 69.83 -32.54 61.53
CA TYR A 284 70.65 -31.36 61.82
C TYR A 284 69.97 -30.42 62.84
N TYR A 285 68.69 -30.10 62.65
CA TYR A 285 67.96 -29.23 63.59
C TYR A 285 67.73 -29.89 64.94
N ASP A 286 67.56 -31.21 65.00
CA ASP A 286 67.49 -31.96 66.25
C ASP A 286 68.83 -31.95 66.97
N ALA A 287 69.95 -32.05 66.25
CA ALA A 287 71.29 -31.89 66.81
C ALA A 287 71.54 -30.47 67.37
N ILE A 288 71.08 -29.41 66.68
CA ILE A 288 71.15 -28.03 67.19
C ILE A 288 70.32 -27.88 68.47
N LYS A 289 69.09 -28.39 68.50
CA LYS A 289 68.24 -28.31 69.70
C LYS A 289 68.86 -29.07 70.88
N ALA A 290 69.49 -30.22 70.62
CA ALA A 290 70.22 -30.94 71.65
C ALA A 290 71.42 -30.12 72.15
N LEU A 291 72.14 -29.42 71.28
CA LEU A 291 73.24 -28.52 71.66
C LEU A 291 72.75 -27.35 72.54
N ASP A 292 71.64 -26.70 72.15
CA ASP A 292 71.04 -25.59 72.91
C ASP A 292 70.51 -26.01 74.29
N SER A 293 70.31 -27.31 74.51
CA SER A 293 69.86 -27.86 75.81
C SER A 293 70.99 -28.09 76.83
N LEU A 294 72.26 -27.91 76.44
CA LEU A 294 73.40 -28.03 77.34
C LEU A 294 73.60 -26.75 78.16
N ASP A 295 73.65 -26.88 79.47
CA ASP A 295 73.94 -25.78 80.38
C ASP A 295 75.47 -25.64 80.59
N LYS A 296 75.91 -24.43 80.96
CA LYS A 296 77.32 -24.13 81.25
C LYS A 296 77.95 -25.04 82.31
N LYS A 297 77.13 -25.68 83.15
CA LYS A 297 77.56 -26.65 84.16
C LYS A 297 78.00 -27.99 83.53
N ASP A 298 77.30 -28.45 82.51
CA ASP A 298 77.61 -29.73 81.83
C ASP A 298 78.96 -29.65 81.11
N ILE A 299 79.26 -28.50 80.51
CA ILE A 299 80.58 -28.22 79.90
C ILE A 299 81.69 -28.15 80.96
N GLN A 300 81.40 -27.65 82.17
CA GLN A 300 82.35 -27.61 83.27
C GLN A 300 82.68 -29.01 83.83
N GLU A 301 81.71 -29.94 83.82
CA GLU A 301 81.96 -31.33 84.20
C GLU A 301 82.93 -32.01 83.23
N VAL A 302 82.73 -31.85 81.91
CA VAL A 302 83.64 -32.41 80.91
C VAL A 302 85.05 -31.82 81.01
N LYS A 303 85.17 -30.51 81.30
CA LYS A 303 86.46 -29.85 81.53
C LYS A 303 87.20 -30.35 82.78
N SER A 304 86.48 -30.86 83.79
CA SER A 304 87.09 -31.31 85.04
C SER A 304 87.78 -32.69 84.96
N PHE A 305 87.65 -33.40 83.84
CA PHE A 305 88.32 -34.69 83.64
C PHE A 305 89.81 -34.52 83.36
N ALA A 306 90.66 -34.90 84.32
CA ALA A 306 92.13 -34.93 84.15
C ALA A 306 92.62 -35.98 83.13
N LYS A 307 91.76 -36.98 82.81
CA LYS A 307 91.94 -37.92 81.71
C LYS A 307 90.54 -38.38 81.24
N PRO A 308 90.07 -37.98 80.05
CA PRO A 308 88.72 -38.29 79.61
C PRO A 308 88.55 -39.79 79.32
N PRO A 309 87.33 -40.33 79.41
CA PRO A 309 87.01 -41.65 78.86
C PRO A 309 87.23 -41.67 77.34
N ALA A 310 87.72 -42.79 76.80
CA ALA A 310 88.12 -42.92 75.39
C ALA A 310 87.03 -42.52 74.36
N LEU A 311 85.74 -42.71 74.68
CA LEU A 311 84.63 -42.30 73.81
C LEU A 311 84.49 -40.77 73.72
N VAL A 312 84.77 -40.03 74.79
CA VAL A 312 84.72 -38.56 74.80
C VAL A 312 85.90 -37.97 74.03
N GLU A 313 87.09 -38.57 74.16
CA GLU A 313 88.29 -38.17 73.41
C GLU A 313 88.10 -38.32 71.89
N VAL A 314 87.47 -39.40 71.42
CA VAL A 314 87.21 -39.62 69.99
C VAL A 314 86.21 -38.60 69.43
N VAL A 315 85.11 -38.33 70.15
CA VAL A 315 84.09 -37.36 69.69
C VAL A 315 84.65 -35.94 69.69
N LEU A 316 85.41 -35.55 70.72
CA LEU A 316 86.02 -34.22 70.80
C LEU A 316 87.13 -34.05 69.74
N SER A 317 87.88 -35.11 69.44
CA SER A 317 88.86 -35.11 68.34
C SER A 317 88.21 -34.93 66.97
N ALA A 318 87.04 -35.55 66.72
CA ALA A 318 86.28 -35.34 65.48
C ALA A 318 85.77 -33.90 65.33
N VAL A 319 85.34 -33.26 66.43
CA VAL A 319 84.93 -31.84 66.45
C VAL A 319 86.14 -30.92 66.23
N CYS A 320 87.29 -31.21 66.88
CA CYS A 320 88.53 -30.47 66.64
C CYS A 320 89.00 -30.57 65.18
N LEU A 321 88.83 -31.72 64.54
CA LEU A 321 89.13 -31.92 63.11
C LEU A 321 88.18 -31.15 62.20
N LEU A 322 86.86 -31.14 62.48
CA LEU A 322 85.88 -30.31 61.78
C LEU A 322 86.15 -28.79 61.96
N MET A 323 86.71 -28.41 63.11
CA MET A 323 87.18 -27.05 63.41
C MET A 323 88.63 -26.76 62.99
N ASN A 324 89.28 -27.69 62.28
CA ASN A 324 90.63 -27.56 61.72
C ASN A 324 91.74 -27.30 62.77
N LYS A 325 91.64 -27.94 63.95
CA LYS A 325 92.61 -27.93 65.08
C LYS A 325 93.26 -29.32 65.24
N LYS A 326 94.37 -29.44 66.00
CA LYS A 326 95.06 -30.73 66.14
C LYS A 326 94.31 -31.67 67.08
N GLU A 327 94.40 -32.97 66.78
CA GLU A 327 93.70 -34.09 67.44
C GLU A 327 94.32 -34.42 68.81
N THR A 328 94.37 -33.45 69.72
CA THR A 328 94.97 -33.62 71.06
C THR A 328 94.10 -32.98 72.14
N TRP A 329 93.89 -33.71 73.24
CA TRP A 329 93.07 -33.29 74.37
C TRP A 329 93.43 -31.90 74.92
N ASP A 330 94.72 -31.56 74.95
CA ASP A 330 95.21 -30.27 75.45
C ASP A 330 94.68 -29.08 74.63
N GLU A 331 94.42 -29.24 73.32
CA GLU A 331 93.84 -28.17 72.48
C GLU A 331 92.31 -28.06 72.64
N ALA A 332 91.66 -29.09 73.18
CA ALA A 332 90.22 -29.09 73.44
C ALA A 332 89.85 -28.45 74.81
N GLU A 333 90.80 -28.25 75.72
CA GLU A 333 90.62 -27.63 77.05
C GLU A 333 90.65 -26.08 77.04
N GLY A 334 91.00 -25.48 75.88
CA GLY A 334 91.16 -24.03 75.68
C GLY A 334 89.88 -23.20 75.91
N PRO A 335 90.01 -21.87 76.13
CA PRO A 335 88.88 -21.01 76.52
C PRO A 335 87.74 -21.01 75.48
N PRO A 336 86.47 -20.89 75.91
CA PRO A 336 85.28 -20.97 75.05
C PRO A 336 85.04 -19.67 74.28
N SER A 337 86.09 -19.01 73.80
CA SER A 337 86.01 -17.82 72.94
C SER A 337 86.21 -18.17 71.45
N SER A 338 86.16 -19.45 71.10
CA SER A 338 86.21 -19.95 69.71
C SER A 338 85.54 -21.33 69.56
N LEU A 339 84.43 -21.54 70.27
CA LEU A 339 83.47 -22.63 70.03
C LEU A 339 82.19 -22.02 69.45
#